data_AF-X1EIV6-F1
#
_entry.id   AF-X1EIV6-F1
#
_cell.length_a   1.000
_cell.length_b   1.000
_cell.length_c   1.000
_cell.angle_alpha   90.00
_cell.angle_beta   90.00
_cell.angle_gamma   90.00
#
_symmetry.space_group_name_H-M   'P 1'
#
loop_
_entity.id
_entity.type
_entity.pdbx_description
1 polymer ?
#
loop_
_entity_poly.entity_id
_entity_poly.type
_entity_poly.pdbx_seq_one_letter_code
_entity_poly.pdbx_strand_id
1 'polypeptide(L)'
;KEDIRYLIENIITILPTLKKPFYAYNSDFEKGIIFHACGMRTSFSRELNHEKFEGKANAVSRLGIDNYDDPFFDNGYQCMKAWENGNIEQAVKHNRSCLLKEKDILMKRGSRTPDKFSLVSTS
;
A
#
# COMPACT_ATOMS: atom_id res chain seq x y z
N LYS A 1 -15.09 18.49 0.02
CA LYS A 1 -14.12 17.58 -0.64
C LYS A 1 -12.75 18.11 -0.30
N GLU A 2 -11.95 17.39 0.49
CA GLU A 2 -10.51 17.70 0.56
C GLU A 2 -9.97 17.68 -0.87
N ASP A 3 -9.22 18.72 -1.24
CA ASP A 3 -8.67 18.82 -2.59
C ASP A 3 -7.64 17.71 -2.74
N ILE A 4 -7.82 16.81 -3.71
CA ILE A 4 -6.83 15.76 -4.00
C ILE A 4 -5.44 16.35 -4.25
N ARG A 5 -5.37 17.62 -4.70
CA ARG A 5 -4.12 18.38 -4.81
C ARG A 5 -3.43 18.57 -3.47
N TYR A 6 -4.18 18.87 -2.40
CA TYR A 6 -3.63 18.99 -1.05
C TYR A 6 -2.98 17.68 -0.59
N LEU A 7 -3.59 16.53 -0.90
CA LEU A 7 -2.99 15.22 -0.59
C LEU A 7 -1.71 14.98 -1.40
N ILE A 8 -1.73 15.28 -2.70
CA ILE A 8 -0.56 15.15 -3.57
C ILE A 8 0.60 16.04 -3.08
N GLU A 9 0.34 17.30 -2.77
CA GLU A 9 1.33 18.26 -2.25
C GLU A 9 1.94 17.79 -0.92
N ASN A 10 1.11 17.25 -0.02
CA ASN A 10 1.57 16.68 1.24
C ASN A 10 2.46 15.44 1.00
N ILE A 11 2.08 14.53 0.11
CA ILE A 11 2.89 13.35 -0.21
C ILE A 11 4.24 13.81 -0.78
N ILE A 12 4.25 14.75 -1.73
CA ILE A 12 5.47 15.28 -2.34
C ILE A 12 6.41 15.88 -1.31
N THR A 13 5.86 16.59 -0.32
CA THR A 13 6.62 17.27 0.72
C THR A 13 7.13 16.30 1.79
N ILE A 14 6.28 15.39 2.25
CA ILE A 14 6.56 14.52 3.41
C ILE A 14 7.41 13.32 3.00
N LEU A 15 7.08 12.65 1.89
CA LEU A 15 7.68 11.38 1.51
C LEU A 15 9.23 11.42 1.47
N PRO A 16 9.89 12.46 0.94
CA PRO A 16 11.37 12.54 0.94
C PRO A 16 11.98 12.68 2.33
N THR A 17 11.23 13.17 3.32
CA THR A 17 11.70 13.38 4.71
C THR A 17 11.63 12.11 5.55
N LEU A 18 10.88 11.11 5.10
CA LEU A 18 10.67 9.87 5.85
C LEU A 18 11.93 9.00 5.87
N LYS A 19 12.17 8.35 7.02
CA LYS A 19 13.30 7.46 7.22
C LYS A 19 13.15 6.19 6.38
N LYS A 20 14.22 5.84 5.66
CA LYS A 20 14.36 4.60 4.88
C LYS A 20 14.78 3.41 5.77
N PRO A 21 14.55 2.15 5.36
CA PRO A 21 13.96 1.74 4.08
C PRO A 21 12.44 1.88 4.03
N PHE A 22 11.90 2.11 2.83
CA PHE A 22 10.46 2.01 2.60
C PHE A 22 10.02 0.57 2.34
N TYR A 23 8.89 0.25 2.94
CA TYR A 23 8.19 -1.02 2.84
C TYR A 23 6.88 -0.79 2.09
N ALA A 24 6.52 -1.74 1.24
CA ALA A 24 5.22 -1.77 0.57
C ALA A 24 4.71 -3.20 0.58
N TYR A 25 3.39 -3.40 0.61
CA TYR A 25 2.86 -4.73 0.44
C TYR A 25 3.23 -5.31 -0.93
N ASN A 26 2.98 -4.55 -2.01
CA ASN A 26 3.45 -4.79 -3.37
C ASN A 26 4.11 -3.50 -3.88
N SER A 27 5.44 -3.53 -4.00
CA SER A 27 6.23 -2.34 -4.28
C SER A 27 6.04 -1.80 -5.69
N ASP A 28 5.70 -2.63 -6.66
CA ASP A 28 5.53 -2.19 -8.04
C ASP A 28 4.23 -1.43 -8.23
N PHE A 29 3.17 -1.88 -7.56
CA PHE A 29 1.91 -1.15 -7.49
C PHE A 29 2.12 0.24 -6.86
N GLU A 30 2.75 0.31 -5.67
CA GLU A 30 2.96 1.58 -4.98
C GLU A 30 3.85 2.55 -5.76
N LYS A 31 4.91 2.05 -6.42
CA LYS A 31 5.74 2.88 -7.32
C LYS A 31 4.90 3.47 -8.44
N GLY A 32 4.03 2.67 -9.07
CA GLY A 32 3.14 3.12 -10.14
C GLY A 32 2.21 4.23 -9.67
N ILE A 33 1.55 4.04 -8.52
CA ILE A 33 0.65 5.05 -7.95
C ILE A 33 1.41 6.35 -7.63
N ILE A 34 2.55 6.29 -6.93
CA ILE A 34 3.33 7.47 -6.59
C ILE A 34 3.84 8.19 -7.83
N PHE A 35 4.30 7.45 -8.85
CA PHE A 35 4.78 8.03 -10.10
C PHE A 35 3.66 8.76 -10.85
N HIS A 36 2.51 8.12 -11.03
CA HIS A 36 1.42 8.70 -11.81
C HIS A 36 0.66 9.80 -11.07
N ALA A 37 0.48 9.67 -9.74
CA ALA A 37 -0.25 10.66 -8.95
C ALA A 37 0.62 11.85 -8.55
N CYS A 38 1.91 11.63 -8.24
CA CYS A 38 2.79 12.66 -7.68
C CYS A 38 3.94 13.07 -8.59
N GLY A 39 4.17 12.39 -9.73
CA GLY A 39 5.34 12.63 -10.58
C GLY A 39 6.67 12.22 -9.95
N MET A 40 6.63 11.45 -8.85
CA MET A 40 7.81 11.12 -8.05
C MET A 40 8.32 9.72 -8.35
N ARG A 41 9.65 9.57 -8.37
CA ARG A 41 10.31 8.27 -8.37
C ARG A 41 10.70 7.91 -6.94
N THR A 42 10.08 6.86 -6.41
CA THR A 42 10.38 6.34 -5.07
C THR A 42 10.90 4.92 -5.15
N SER A 43 11.93 4.61 -4.37
CA SER A 43 12.41 3.24 -4.22
C SER A 43 11.88 2.62 -2.92
N PHE A 44 11.21 1.48 -3.08
CA PHE A 44 10.91 0.57 -1.98
C PHE A 44 11.99 -0.50 -1.97
N SER A 45 12.63 -0.71 -0.82
CA SER A 45 13.69 -1.72 -0.67
C SER A 45 13.18 -3.00 -0.05
N ARG A 46 11.94 -3.00 0.43
CA ARG A 46 11.31 -4.09 1.16
C ARG A 46 9.89 -4.29 0.66
N GLU A 47 9.55 -5.52 0.33
CA GLU A 47 8.22 -5.92 -0.11
C GLU A 47 7.64 -6.95 0.86
N LEU A 48 6.38 -6.78 1.24
CA LEU A 48 5.77 -7.64 2.25
C LEU A 48 5.12 -8.88 1.65
N ASN A 49 4.61 -8.85 0.41
CA ASN A 49 4.09 -10.05 -0.24
C ASN A 49 5.17 -11.14 -0.32
N HIS A 50 4.80 -12.38 0.01
CA HIS A 50 5.74 -13.51 0.03
C HIS A 50 6.16 -13.94 -1.37
N GLU A 51 5.18 -13.95 -2.29
CA GLU A 51 5.35 -14.25 -3.71
C GLU A 51 4.72 -13.12 -4.55
N LYS A 52 5.16 -12.99 -5.80
CA LYS A 52 4.61 -12.00 -6.72
C LYS A 52 3.11 -12.28 -6.91
N PHE A 53 2.28 -11.26 -6.67
CA PHE A 53 0.82 -11.33 -6.71
C PHE A 53 0.12 -12.05 -5.53
N GLU A 54 0.80 -12.32 -4.41
CA GLU A 54 0.11 -12.79 -3.20
C GLU A 54 -0.93 -11.77 -2.73
N GLY A 55 -2.20 -12.13 -2.70
CA GLY A 55 -3.25 -11.26 -2.16
C GLY A 55 -3.06 -10.97 -0.66
N LYS A 56 -3.21 -9.71 -0.26
CA LYS A 56 -3.07 -9.28 1.15
C LYS A 56 -4.02 -10.02 2.09
N ALA A 57 -5.28 -10.19 1.69
CA ALA A 57 -6.27 -10.94 2.46
C ALA A 57 -5.80 -12.38 2.75
N ASN A 58 -5.14 -13.02 1.80
CA ASN A 58 -4.59 -14.37 1.99
C ASN A 58 -3.44 -14.36 3.00
N ALA A 59 -2.55 -13.38 2.94
CA ALA A 59 -1.47 -13.22 3.92
C ALA A 59 -2.02 -12.97 5.33
N VAL A 60 -3.00 -12.07 5.47
CA VAL A 60 -3.69 -11.76 6.75
C VAL A 60 -4.32 -13.02 7.35
N SER A 61 -5.07 -13.77 6.53
CA SER A 61 -5.72 -15.01 6.95
C SER A 61 -4.71 -16.08 7.38
N ARG A 62 -3.69 -16.35 6.54
CA ARG A 62 -2.65 -17.37 6.83
C ARG A 62 -1.83 -17.05 8.09
N LEU A 63 -1.58 -15.76 8.36
CA LEU A 63 -0.80 -15.32 9.51
C LEU A 63 -1.63 -15.10 10.78
N GLY A 64 -2.95 -15.30 10.71
CA GLY A 64 -3.87 -15.06 11.83
C GLY A 64 -3.74 -13.62 12.33
N ILE A 65 -3.84 -12.65 11.42
CA ILE A 65 -3.80 -11.22 11.75
C ILE A 65 -5.23 -10.70 11.93
N ASP A 66 -5.44 -9.90 12.96
CA ASP A 66 -6.75 -9.33 13.28
C ASP A 66 -7.25 -8.38 12.19
N ASN A 67 -8.56 -8.22 12.11
CA ASN A 67 -9.19 -7.35 11.11
C ASN A 67 -9.05 -5.85 11.42
N TYR A 68 -8.68 -5.47 12.66
CA TYR A 68 -8.62 -4.08 13.15
C TYR A 68 -9.82 -3.21 12.76
N ASP A 69 -11.03 -3.76 12.92
CA ASP A 69 -12.28 -3.07 12.60
C ASP A 69 -12.39 -2.58 11.15
N ASP A 70 -11.72 -3.24 10.20
CA ASP A 70 -11.89 -2.96 8.77
C ASP A 70 -13.35 -3.19 8.36
N PRO A 71 -14.09 -2.15 7.93
CA PRO A 71 -15.49 -2.28 7.56
C PRO A 71 -15.69 -3.07 6.27
N PHE A 72 -14.62 -3.31 5.49
CA PHE A 72 -14.70 -3.92 4.17
C PHE A 72 -13.95 -5.24 4.06
N PHE A 73 -13.40 -5.78 5.16
CA PHE A 73 -12.73 -7.08 5.19
C PHE A 73 -11.71 -7.25 4.05
N ASP A 74 -10.74 -6.35 3.95
CA ASP A 74 -9.71 -6.29 2.91
C ASP A 74 -10.20 -5.99 1.48
N ASN A 75 -11.49 -5.69 1.28
CA ASN A 75 -12.02 -5.36 -0.04
C ASN A 75 -11.77 -3.89 -0.43
N GLY A 76 -10.66 -3.64 -1.11
CA GLY A 76 -10.28 -2.32 -1.60
C GLY A 76 -11.29 -1.70 -2.60
N TYR A 77 -12.06 -2.50 -3.33
CA TYR A 77 -13.11 -1.98 -4.22
C TYR A 77 -14.24 -1.34 -3.42
N GLN A 78 -14.67 -1.97 -2.32
CA GLN A 78 -15.69 -1.39 -1.43
C GLN A 78 -15.18 -0.11 -0.76
N CYS A 79 -13.90 -0.03 -0.39
CA CYS A 79 -13.27 1.20 0.09
C CYS A 79 -13.37 2.33 -0.95
N MET A 80 -13.03 2.04 -2.21
CA MET A 80 -13.13 3.01 -3.31
C MET A 80 -14.57 3.49 -3.50
N LYS A 81 -15.56 2.58 -3.52
CA LYS A 81 -16.98 2.95 -3.61
C LYS A 81 -17.44 3.79 -2.42
N ALA A 82 -16.98 3.46 -1.21
CA ALA A 82 -17.28 4.23 -0.01
C ALA A 82 -16.72 5.66 -0.12
N TRP A 83 -15.48 5.82 -0.60
CA TRP A 83 -14.89 7.13 -0.87
C TRP A 83 -15.70 7.94 -1.89
N GLU A 84 -16.02 7.33 -3.05
CA GLU A 84 -16.81 7.97 -4.12
C GLU A 84 -18.18 8.45 -3.62
N ASN A 85 -18.81 7.67 -2.75
CA ASN A 85 -20.13 7.97 -2.18
C ASN A 85 -20.09 8.95 -0.99
N GLY A 86 -18.91 9.44 -0.60
CA GLY A 86 -18.75 10.38 0.52
C GLY A 86 -18.71 9.73 1.90
N ASN A 87 -18.63 8.40 1.98
CA ASN A 87 -18.47 7.64 3.24
C ASN A 87 -17.00 7.63 3.70
N ILE A 88 -16.42 8.82 3.85
CA ILE A 88 -14.98 9.03 4.07
C ILE A 88 -14.48 8.33 5.32
N GLU A 89 -15.24 8.35 6.43
CA GLU A 89 -14.83 7.72 7.68
C GLU A 89 -14.59 6.22 7.52
N GLN A 90 -15.43 5.52 6.75
CA GLN A 90 -15.26 4.08 6.51
C GLN A 90 -14.04 3.80 5.62
N ALA A 91 -13.81 4.63 4.59
CA ALA A 91 -12.62 4.52 3.75
C ALA A 91 -11.32 4.76 4.56
N VAL A 92 -11.33 5.74 5.46
CA VAL A 92 -10.21 6.01 6.38
C VAL A 92 -9.99 4.85 7.35
N LYS A 93 -11.06 4.27 7.92
CA LYS A 93 -10.97 3.08 8.79
C LYS A 93 -10.35 1.88 8.05
N HIS A 94 -10.77 1.61 6.83
CA HIS A 94 -10.18 0.56 5.99
C HIS A 94 -8.68 0.80 5.73
N ASN A 95 -8.31 2.02 5.29
CA ASN A 95 -6.92 2.35 5.01
C ASN A 95 -6.03 2.25 6.27
N ARG A 96 -6.56 2.67 7.43
CA ARG A 96 -5.87 2.50 8.72
C ARG A 96 -5.67 1.04 9.08
N SER A 97 -6.70 0.19 8.89
CA SER A 97 -6.58 -1.25 9.11
C SER A 97 -5.53 -1.88 8.18
N CYS A 98 -5.51 -1.50 6.90
CA CYS A 98 -4.49 -1.95 5.95
C CYS A 98 -3.06 -1.69 6.44
N LEU A 99 -2.78 -0.50 7.00
CA LEU A 99 -1.46 -0.17 7.55
C LEU A 99 -1.10 -1.03 8.78
N LEU A 100 -2.07 -1.27 9.67
CA LEU A 100 -1.86 -2.12 10.85
C LEU A 100 -1.61 -3.57 10.45
N LYS A 101 -2.37 -4.09 9.48
CA LYS A 101 -2.17 -5.42 8.89
C LYS A 101 -0.79 -5.55 8.26
N GLU A 102 -0.38 -4.58 7.44
CA GLU A 102 0.97 -4.58 6.83
C GLU A 102 2.10 -4.54 7.86
N LYS A 103 1.94 -3.74 8.92
CA LYS A 103 2.88 -3.73 10.06
C LYS A 103 2.95 -5.12 10.72
N ASP A 104 1.82 -5.76 10.98
CA ASP A 104 1.79 -7.09 11.60
C ASP A 104 2.33 -8.19 10.67
N ILE A 105 2.10 -8.09 9.36
CA ILE A 105 2.74 -8.94 8.34
C ILE A 105 4.26 -8.83 8.46
N LEU A 106 4.78 -7.59 8.50
CA LEU A 106 6.22 -7.35 8.66
C LEU A 106 6.75 -7.99 9.95
N MET A 107 6.04 -7.84 11.07
CA MET A 107 6.48 -8.38 12.36
C MET A 107 6.42 -9.91 12.42
N LYS A 108 5.42 -10.55 11.77
CA LYS A 108 5.23 -12.01 11.82
C LYS A 108 6.09 -12.77 10.82
N ARG A 109 6.31 -12.23 9.62
CA ARG A 109 7.02 -12.96 8.54
C ARG A 109 8.23 -12.23 7.95
N GLY A 110 8.48 -10.98 8.35
CA GLY A 110 9.52 -10.16 7.75
C GLY A 110 9.13 -9.61 6.37
N SER A 111 10.14 -9.30 5.56
CA SER A 111 9.97 -8.78 4.20
C SER A 111 11.01 -9.37 3.25
N ARG A 112 10.69 -9.37 1.96
CA ARG A 112 11.60 -9.79 0.89
C ARG A 112 12.21 -8.58 0.19
N THR A 113 13.30 -8.81 -0.53
CA THR A 113 13.80 -7.83 -1.51
C THR A 113 12.85 -7.84 -2.72
N PRO A 114 12.40 -6.68 -3.20
CA PRO A 114 11.59 -6.60 -4.43
C PRO A 114 12.31 -7.22 -5.63
N ASP A 115 11.52 -7.76 -6.57
CA ASP A 115 12.07 -8.31 -7.80
C ASP A 115 12.79 -7.22 -8.60
N LYS A 116 13.95 -7.55 -9.17
CA LYS A 116 14.61 -6.64 -10.10
C LYS A 116 13.83 -6.66 -11.41
N PHE A 117 13.31 -5.51 -11.84
CA PHE A 117 12.88 -5.36 -13.22
C PHE A 117 14.10 -5.46 -14.14
N SER A 118 14.14 -6.51 -14.96
CA SER A 118 14.96 -6.54 -16.17
C SER A 118 14.07 -6.09 -17.33
N LEU A 119 14.38 -4.94 -17.94
CA LEU A 119 13.86 -4.62 -19.26
C LEU A 119 14.44 -5.68 -20.21
N VAL A 120 13.59 -6.56 -20.74
CA VAL A 120 13.99 -7.44 -21.84
C VAL A 120 14.14 -6.52 -23.05
N SER A 121 15.38 -6.19 -23.42
CA SER A 121 15.67 -5.53 -24.68
C SER A 121 15.31 -6.49 -25.79
N THR A 122 14.17 -6.26 -26.45
CA THR A 122 13.89 -6.88 -27.74
C THR A 122 14.79 -6.21 -28.77
N SER A 123 15.85 -6.91 -29.16
CA SER A 123 16.67 -6.59 -30.33
C SER A 123 15.90 -6.82 -31.62
#